data_AF-A0A532CVI4-F1
#
_entry.id   AF-A0A532CVI4-F1
#
_cell.length_a   1.000
_cell.length_b   1.000
_cell.length_c   1.000
_cell.angle_alpha   90.00
_cell.angle_beta   90.00
_cell.angle_gamma   90.00
#
_symmetry.space_group_name_H-M   'P 1'
#
loop_
_entity.id
_entity.type
_entity.pdbx_description
1 polymer ?
#
loop_
_entity_poly.entity_id
_entity_poly.type
_entity_poly.pdbx_seq_one_letter_code
_entity_poly.pdbx_strand_id
1 'polypeptide(L)'
;MFDRCWALTHTEAPPTDSKARVLDLREGTELTLEACLSTIRSLLTDAGIHTLIWDHPVSEPTRESTPAAKPLIDRLGQLYPEPPDIVDPEGPLSAG
;
A
#
# COMPACT_ATOMS: atom_id res chain seq x y z
N MET A 1 -13.79 8.11 6.08
CA MET A 1 -12.41 7.65 6.35
C MET A 1 -11.58 8.74 7.02
N PHE A 2 -11.33 9.88 6.35
CA PHE A 2 -10.51 10.98 6.91
C PHE A 2 -10.88 11.36 8.36
N ASP A 3 -12.15 11.69 8.65
CA ASP A 3 -12.55 12.12 9.99
C ASP A 3 -12.34 11.04 11.07
N ARG A 4 -12.51 9.76 10.71
CA ARG A 4 -12.27 8.64 11.63
C ARG A 4 -10.77 8.50 11.92
N CYS A 5 -9.91 8.59 10.91
CA CYS A 5 -8.45 8.58 11.11
C CYS A 5 -7.97 9.82 11.89
N TRP A 6 -8.52 10.99 11.58
CA TRP A 6 -8.17 12.25 12.23
C TRP A 6 -8.45 12.19 13.74
N ALA A 7 -9.64 11.73 14.13
CA ALA A 7 -10.03 11.61 15.53
C ALA A 7 -9.17 10.62 16.35
N LEU A 8 -8.51 9.66 15.69
CA LEU A 8 -7.61 8.70 16.34
C LEU A 8 -6.19 9.21 16.49
N THR A 9 -5.80 10.23 15.73
CA THR A 9 -4.41 10.71 15.63
C THR A 9 -4.23 12.12 16.18
N HIS A 10 -5.32 12.89 16.26
CA HIS A 10 -5.32 14.30 16.66
C HIS A 10 -6.40 14.55 17.72
N THR A 11 -6.14 15.51 18.61
CA THR A 11 -7.10 15.93 19.65
C THR A 11 -7.98 17.11 19.22
N GLU A 12 -7.63 17.77 18.12
CA GLU A 12 -8.33 18.92 17.56
C GLU A 12 -9.36 18.52 16.50
N ALA A 13 -10.27 19.45 16.18
CA ALA A 13 -11.29 19.23 15.16
C ALA A 13 -10.66 19.14 13.75
N PRO A 14 -11.18 18.29 12.85
CA PRO A 14 -10.64 18.17 11.50
C PRO A 14 -10.80 19.47 10.70
N PRO A 15 -9.90 19.75 9.74
CA PRO A 15 -10.02 20.90 8.86
C PRO A 15 -11.35 20.90 8.09
N THR A 16 -11.96 22.08 7.97
CA THR A 16 -13.18 22.31 7.18
C THR A 16 -12.91 22.48 5.69
N ASP A 17 -11.72 22.97 5.31
CA ASP A 17 -11.32 23.03 3.90
C ASP A 17 -10.97 21.63 3.36
N SER A 18 -11.70 21.21 2.33
CA SER A 18 -11.48 19.96 1.61
C SER A 18 -10.04 19.75 1.12
N LYS A 19 -9.34 20.81 0.70
CA LYS A 19 -7.97 20.71 0.18
C LYS A 19 -6.93 20.49 1.29
N ALA A 20 -7.26 20.89 2.52
CA ALA A 20 -6.43 20.68 3.70
C ALA A 20 -6.66 19.30 4.35
N ARG A 21 -7.65 18.53 3.89
CA ARG A 21 -7.98 17.20 4.41
C ARG A 21 -7.07 16.12 3.80
N VAL A 22 -5.77 16.30 4.01
CA VAL A 22 -4.72 15.37 3.61
C VAL A 22 -4.18 14.68 4.85
N LEU A 23 -4.23 13.35 4.88
CA LEU A 23 -3.49 12.57 5.88
C LEU A 23 -2.05 12.47 5.39
N ASP A 24 -1.16 13.29 5.96
CA ASP A 24 0.26 13.21 5.63
C ASP A 24 0.87 12.01 6.37
N LEU A 25 1.13 10.94 5.62
CA LEU A 25 1.72 9.71 6.16
C LEU A 25 3.25 9.74 6.17
N ARG A 26 3.89 10.77 5.62
CA ARG A 26 5.36 10.87 5.53
C ARG A 26 6.01 11.06 6.89
N GLU A 27 5.36 11.84 7.74
CA GLU A 27 5.71 12.02 9.16
C GLU A 27 4.89 11.08 10.07
N GLY A 28 4.25 10.06 9.48
CA GLY A 28 3.35 9.16 10.17
C GLY A 28 4.11 8.31 11.19
N THR A 29 3.63 8.34 12.43
CA THR A 29 4.09 7.43 13.49
C THR A 29 3.42 6.06 13.37
N GLU A 30 3.90 5.05 14.09
CA GLU A 30 3.21 3.75 14.19
C GLU A 30 1.73 3.91 14.59
N LEU A 31 1.43 4.87 15.48
CA LEU A 31 0.05 5.20 15.87
C LEU A 31 -0.79 5.69 14.68
N THR A 32 -0.20 6.47 13.78
CA THR A 32 -0.89 6.96 12.57
C THR A 32 -1.24 5.81 11.64
N LEU A 33 -0.32 4.84 11.49
CA LEU A 33 -0.53 3.64 10.71
C LEU A 33 -1.64 2.77 11.31
N GLU A 34 -1.58 2.50 12.62
CA GLU A 34 -2.60 1.70 13.33
C GLU A 34 -3.99 2.33 13.28
N ALA A 35 -4.07 3.66 13.42
CA ALA A 35 -5.33 4.39 13.29
C ALA A 35 -5.96 4.25 11.89
N CYS A 36 -5.13 4.35 10.85
CA CYS A 36 -5.58 4.15 9.47
C CYS A 36 -6.03 2.71 9.22
N LEU A 37 -5.23 1.74 9.67
CA LEU A 37 -5.51 0.31 9.54
C LEU A 37 -6.83 -0.06 10.22
N SER A 38 -7.02 0.39 11.47
CA SER A 38 -8.24 0.18 12.24
C SER A 38 -9.46 0.79 11.54
N THR A 39 -9.32 2.01 11.02
CA THR A 39 -10.40 2.69 10.28
C THR A 39 -10.78 1.94 9.01
N ILE A 40 -9.79 1.49 8.22
CA ILE A 40 -10.02 0.73 6.98
C ILE A 40 -10.72 -0.59 7.30
N ARG A 41 -10.21 -1.35 8.29
CA ARG A 41 -10.80 -2.63 8.72
C ARG A 41 -12.24 -2.46 9.20
N SER A 42 -12.52 -1.42 9.99
CA SER A 42 -13.88 -1.10 10.44
C SER A 42 -14.79 -0.80 9.25
N LEU A 43 -14.37 0.04 8.31
CA LEU A 43 -15.19 0.39 7.14
C LEU A 43 -15.49 -0.82 6.24
N LEU A 44 -14.50 -1.68 6.03
CA LEU A 44 -14.68 -2.91 5.26
C LEU A 44 -15.65 -3.86 5.97
N THR A 45 -15.52 -4.01 7.29
CA THR A 45 -16.41 -4.83 8.11
C THR A 45 -17.84 -4.30 8.10
N ASP A 46 -18.03 -2.99 8.27
CA ASP A 46 -19.33 -2.31 8.19
C ASP A 46 -20.01 -2.56 6.83
N ALA A 47 -19.22 -2.71 5.77
CA ALA A 47 -19.70 -3.01 4.40
C ALA A 47 -19.86 -4.51 4.12
N GLY A 48 -19.59 -5.40 5.08
CA GLY A 48 -19.64 -6.86 4.89
C GLY A 48 -18.48 -7.43 4.04
N ILE A 49 -17.42 -6.65 3.83
CA ILE A 49 -16.24 -7.06 3.07
C ILE A 49 -15.24 -7.69 4.05
N HIS A 50 -15.16 -9.02 4.01
CA HIS A 50 -14.31 -9.80 4.93
C HIS A 50 -13.03 -10.33 4.28
N THR A 51 -12.91 -10.22 2.96
CA THR A 51 -11.75 -10.73 2.21
C THR A 51 -11.36 -9.71 1.16
N LEU A 52 -10.07 -9.36 1.16
CA LEU A 52 -9.43 -8.61 0.09
C LEU A 52 -8.48 -9.56 -0.60
N ILE A 53 -8.76 -9.86 -1.87
CA ILE A 53 -7.87 -10.63 -2.73
C ILE A 53 -7.28 -9.64 -3.72
N TRP A 54 -5.96 -9.63 -3.83
CA TRP A 54 -5.30 -8.96 -4.93
C TRP A 54 -5.37 -9.90 -6.14
N ASP A 55 -6.25 -9.62 -7.08
CA ASP A 55 -6.54 -10.44 -8.26
C ASP A 55 -5.84 -9.94 -9.53
N HIS A 56 -5.07 -8.86 -9.42
CA HIS A 56 -4.31 -8.31 -10.53
C HIS A 56 -2.90 -8.88 -10.58
N PRO A 57 -2.43 -9.36 -11.75
CA PRO A 57 -1.02 -9.74 -11.91
C PRO A 57 -0.13 -8.50 -11.71
N VAL A 58 1.14 -8.74 -11.38
CA VAL A 58 2.13 -7.66 -11.33
C VAL A 58 2.19 -6.97 -12.69
N SER A 59 2.09 -5.65 -12.70
CA SER A 59 2.25 -4.87 -13.93
C SER A 59 3.73 -4.74 -14.28
N GLU A 60 4.06 -4.86 -15.57
CA GLU A 60 5.40 -4.53 -16.06
C GLU A 60 5.84 -3.13 -15.61
N PRO A 61 7.13 -2.93 -15.30
CA PRO A 61 7.66 -1.61 -14.96
C PRO A 61 7.35 -0.60 -16.07
N THR A 62 6.56 0.42 -15.75
CA THR A 62 6.21 1.47 -16.72
C THR A 62 7.32 2.51 -16.91
N ARG A 63 8.41 2.40 -16.13
CA ARG A 63 9.52 3.36 -16.11
C ARG A 63 10.85 2.63 -16.02
N GLU A 64 11.78 3.08 -16.85
CA GLU A 64 13.19 2.69 -16.75
C GLU A 64 13.80 3.16 -15.43
N SER A 65 14.64 2.31 -14.85
CA SER A 65 15.42 2.67 -13.67
C SER A 65 16.48 3.70 -14.03
N THR A 66 16.77 4.62 -13.10
CA THR A 66 17.85 5.59 -13.29
C THR A 66 19.21 4.88 -13.36
N PRO A 67 20.22 5.43 -14.06
CA PRO A 67 21.56 4.83 -14.08
C PRO A 67 22.17 4.65 -12.69
N ALA A 68 21.85 5.54 -11.75
CA ALA A 68 22.31 5.46 -10.35
C ALA A 68 21.63 4.33 -9.56
N ALA A 69 20.43 3.88 -9.98
CA ALA A 69 19.71 2.78 -9.33
C ALA A 69 20.22 1.40 -9.77
N LYS A 70 20.82 1.26 -10.96
CA LYS A 70 21.29 -0.03 -11.49
C LYS A 70 22.23 -0.79 -10.54
N PRO A 71 23.28 -0.16 -9.97
CA PRO A 71 24.16 -0.87 -9.04
C PRO A 71 23.46 -1.36 -7.76
N LEU A 72 22.36 -0.70 -7.34
CA LEU A 72 21.58 -1.13 -6.18
C LEU A 72 20.69 -2.33 -6.53
N ILE A 73 20.07 -2.31 -7.72
CA ILE A 73 19.26 -3.41 -8.24
C ILE A 73 20.12 -4.67 -8.42
N ASP A 74 21.29 -4.54 -9.02
CA ASP A 74 22.23 -5.66 -9.22
C ASP A 74 22.67 -6.28 -7.88
N ARG A 75 22.93 -5.44 -6.87
CA ARG A 75 23.27 -5.91 -5.52
C ARG A 75 22.09 -6.59 -4.84
N LEU A 76 20.86 -6.08 -5.02
CA LEU A 76 19.67 -6.69 -4.44
C LEU A 76 19.43 -8.08 -5.02
N GLY A 77 19.60 -8.26 -6.34
CA GLY A 77 19.48 -9.56 -6.99
C GLY A 77 20.52 -10.59 -6.55
N GLN A 78 21.70 -10.15 -6.07
CA GLN A 78 22.69 -11.07 -5.47
C GLN A 78 22.34 -11.49 -4.04
N LEU A 79 21.64 -10.64 -3.29
CA LEU A 79 21.23 -10.91 -1.91
C LEU A 79 20.01 -11.84 -1.84
N TYR A 80 19.13 -11.74 -2.83
CA TYR A 80 17.92 -12.55 -2.97
C TYR A 80 17.89 -13.15 -4.39
N PRO A 81 18.70 -14.20 -4.64
CA PRO A 81 18.80 -14.82 -5.96
C PRO A 81 17.57 -15.67 -6.30
N GLU A 82 16.85 -16.14 -5.28
CA GLU A 82 15.59 -16.85 -5.46
C GLU A 82 14.47 -15.85 -5.81
N PRO A 83 13.56 -16.21 -6.72
CA PRO A 83 12.36 -15.42 -6.95
C PRO A 83 11.61 -15.25 -5.63
N PRO A 84 11.14 -14.03 -5.29
CA PRO A 84 10.42 -13.82 -4.04
C PRO A 84 9.18 -14.73 -3.96
N ASP A 85 8.88 -15.25 -2.77
CA ASP A 85 7.67 -16.06 -2.47
C ASP A 85 6.33 -15.34 -2.74
N ILE A 86 6.37 -14.08 -3.18
CA ILE A 86 5.21 -13.39 -3.78
C ILE A 86 5.00 -14.03 -5.15
N VAL A 87 4.27 -15.14 -5.15
CA VAL A 87 3.85 -15.88 -6.32
C VAL A 87 3.05 -14.95 -7.24
N ASP A 88 3.49 -14.80 -8.48
CA ASP A 88 2.62 -14.36 -9.56
C ASP A 88 1.36 -15.24 -9.53
N PRO A 89 0.13 -14.68 -9.61
CA PRO A 89 -1.01 -15.50 -9.93
C PRO A 89 -0.75 -16.12 -11.31
N GLU A 90 -0.75 -17.46 -11.39
CA GLU A 90 -0.57 -18.18 -12.66
C GLU A 90 -1.52 -17.59 -13.71
N GLY A 91 -0.95 -16.87 -14.68
CA GLY A 91 -1.69 -16.48 -15.88
C GLY A 91 -2.24 -17.74 -16.56
N PRO A 92 -3.43 -17.69 -17.18
CA PRO A 92 -4.03 -18.88 -17.75
C PRO A 92 -3.06 -19.54 -18.73
N LEU A 93 -2.70 -20.79 -18.42
CA LEU A 93 -1.92 -21.69 -19.29
C LEU A 93 -2.49 -21.63 -20.70
N SER A 94 -1.77 -20.96 -21.61
CA SER A 94 -2.09 -21.05 -23.03
C SER A 94 -1.75 -22.46 -23.49
N ALA A 95 -2.78 -23.28 -23.61
CA ALA A 95 -2.71 -24.54 -24.34
C ALA A 95 -2.51 -24.20 -25.84
N GLY A 96 -1.38 -24.64 -26.39
CA GLY A 96 -1.05 -24.58 -27.81
C GLY A 96 0.00 -25.63 -28.15
#